data_AF-A0A2E0ZW07-F1
#
_entry.id   AF-A0A2E0ZW07-F1
#
_cell.length_a   1.000
_cell.length_b   1.000
_cell.length_c   1.000
_cell.angle_alpha   90.00
_cell.angle_beta   90.00
_cell.angle_gamma   90.00
#
_symmetry.space_group_name_H-M   'P 1'
#
loop_
_entity.id
_entity.type
_entity.pdbx_description
1 polymer ?
#
loop_
_entity_poly.entity_id
_entity_poly.type
_entity_poly.pdbx_seq_one_letter_code
_entity_poly.pdbx_strand_id
1 'polypeptide(L)'
;MERWSLPGLLLLGDAAHTSSPVGAQGLNLAIRDSIVAANHLIPAFLDEVGSDDLDQVIFNIETERIKEIQTIQKIQARPPKILLRDTWWTKVLFRIILALGRGRSIIAPSDGVFGKIAWGVSEVKWSGVNKEIETS
;
A
#
# COMPACT_ATOMS: atom_id res chain seq x y z
N MET A 1 -10.81 -0.28 9.77
CA MET A 1 -12.05 0.09 9.07
C MET A 1 -12.42 -1.07 8.17
N GLU A 2 -13.68 -1.51 8.16
CA GLU A 2 -14.11 -2.66 7.34
C GLU A 2 -14.44 -2.31 5.88
N ARG A 3 -14.71 -1.03 5.60
CA ARG A 3 -14.96 -0.51 4.23
C ARG A 3 -14.27 0.81 4.00
N TRP A 4 -13.79 1.03 2.78
CA TRP A 4 -13.15 2.28 2.32
C TRP A 4 -13.97 2.99 1.24
N SER A 5 -14.96 2.29 0.69
CA SER A 5 -15.92 2.80 -0.26
C SER A 5 -17.33 2.87 0.31
N LEU A 6 -18.03 3.95 -0.02
CA LEU A 6 -19.47 4.14 0.12
C LEU A 6 -19.97 4.84 -1.16
N PRO A 7 -21.28 4.85 -1.42
CA PRO A 7 -21.85 5.65 -2.50
C PRO A 7 -21.30 7.09 -2.49
N GLY A 8 -20.64 7.50 -3.57
CA GLY A 8 -19.99 8.81 -3.73
C GLY A 8 -18.76 9.09 -2.86
N LEU A 9 -18.20 8.10 -2.15
CA LEU A 9 -17.05 8.29 -1.27
C LEU A 9 -16.02 7.17 -1.44
N LEU A 10 -14.77 7.57 -1.69
CA LEU A 10 -13.61 6.69 -1.67
C LEU A 10 -12.56 7.26 -0.73
N LEU A 11 -12.12 6.46 0.25
CA LEU A 11 -10.96 6.75 1.08
C LEU A 11 -9.72 6.07 0.50
N LEU A 12 -8.56 6.73 0.58
CA LEU A 12 -7.26 6.21 0.13
C LEU A 12 -6.18 6.45 1.19
N GLY A 13 -5.08 5.70 1.13
CA GLY A 13 -3.95 5.86 2.06
C GLY A 13 -4.34 5.68 3.52
N ASP A 14 -3.78 6.49 4.43
CA ASP A 14 -4.00 6.34 5.87
C ASP A 14 -5.46 6.55 6.32
N ALA A 15 -6.25 7.29 5.53
CA ALA A 15 -7.68 7.45 5.77
C ALA A 15 -8.45 6.15 5.53
N ALA A 16 -7.99 5.32 4.60
CA ALA A 16 -8.54 3.99 4.32
C ALA A 16 -7.96 2.94 5.27
N HIS A 17 -6.63 2.92 5.40
CA HIS A 17 -5.91 1.91 6.18
C HIS A 17 -4.76 2.51 6.99
N THR A 18 -5.04 2.85 8.24
CA THR A 18 -3.97 3.29 9.16
C THR A 18 -2.95 2.16 9.34
N SER A 19 -1.72 2.41 8.93
CA SER A 19 -0.65 1.42 8.94
C SER A 19 0.30 1.62 10.11
N SER A 20 0.96 0.55 10.55
CA SER A 20 2.03 0.62 11.54
C SER A 20 3.22 1.41 10.96
N PRO A 21 3.95 2.22 11.76
CA PRO A 21 5.15 2.92 11.28
C PRO A 21 6.28 1.96 10.88
N VAL A 22 6.16 0.67 11.25
CA VAL A 22 7.15 -0.37 10.93
C VAL A 22 7.31 -0.51 9.42
N GLY A 23 8.50 -0.17 8.92
CA GLY A 23 8.86 -0.29 7.51
C GLY A 23 8.42 0.87 6.61
N ALA A 24 7.90 1.98 7.17
CA ALA A 24 7.56 3.22 6.44
C ALA A 24 6.64 3.02 5.20
N GLN A 25 5.72 2.07 5.27
CA GLN A 25 4.90 1.64 4.12
C GLN A 25 3.71 2.54 3.80
N GLY A 26 3.30 3.42 4.72
CA GLY A 26 2.10 4.24 4.53
C GLY A 26 2.14 5.06 3.24
N LEU A 27 3.27 5.73 2.97
CA LEU A 27 3.46 6.52 1.76
C LEU A 27 3.44 5.66 0.49
N ASN A 28 4.18 4.55 0.47
CA ASN A 28 4.24 3.65 -0.68
C ASN A 28 2.86 3.09 -1.03
N LEU A 29 2.10 2.69 -0.01
CA LEU A 29 0.74 2.19 -0.19
C LEU A 29 -0.20 3.30 -0.69
N ALA A 30 -0.12 4.50 -0.13
CA ALA A 30 -0.95 5.62 -0.56
C ALA A 30 -0.72 5.97 -2.04
N ILE A 31 0.54 6.00 -2.50
CA ILE A 31 0.86 6.22 -3.93
C ILE A 31 0.23 5.15 -4.81
N ARG A 32 0.33 3.88 -4.40
CA ARG A 32 -0.24 2.75 -5.16
C ARG A 32 -1.75 2.81 -5.19
N ASP A 33 -2.39 3.18 -4.09
CA ASP A 33 -3.84 3.40 -4.03
C ASP A 33 -4.25 4.51 -5.00
N SER A 34 -3.49 5.61 -5.08
CA SER A 34 -3.74 6.69 -6.03
C SER A 34 -3.63 6.22 -7.49
N ILE A 35 -2.64 5.39 -7.82
CA ILE A 35 -2.48 4.86 -9.20
C ILE A 35 -3.66 3.97 -9.58
N VAL A 36 -4.05 3.04 -8.71
CA VAL A 36 -5.20 2.16 -8.97
C VAL A 36 -6.49 2.98 -9.06
N ALA A 37 -6.70 3.93 -8.15
CA ALA A 37 -7.85 4.82 -8.22
C ALA A 37 -7.89 5.58 -9.55
N ALA A 38 -6.75 6.11 -10.02
CA ALA A 38 -6.66 6.79 -11.31
C ALA A 38 -6.99 5.86 -12.50
N ASN A 39 -6.48 4.62 -12.50
CA ASN A 39 -6.76 3.64 -13.55
C ASN A 39 -8.25 3.31 -13.70
N HIS A 40 -9.01 3.36 -12.60
CA HIS A 40 -10.44 3.06 -12.57
C HIS A 40 -11.31 4.30 -12.79
N LEU A 41 -11.01 5.40 -12.09
CA LEU A 41 -11.83 6.61 -12.10
C LEU A 41 -11.70 7.43 -13.36
N ILE A 42 -10.50 7.53 -13.96
CA ILE A 42 -10.31 8.38 -15.13
C ILE A 42 -11.10 7.87 -16.34
N PRO A 43 -11.05 6.56 -16.71
CA PRO A 43 -11.90 6.04 -17.77
C PRO A 43 -13.39 6.23 -17.48
N ALA A 44 -13.83 5.96 -16.23
CA ALA A 44 -15.21 6.16 -15.82
C ALA A 44 -15.68 7.61 -16.06
N PHE A 45 -14.89 8.60 -15.66
CA PHE A 45 -15.25 10.00 -15.91
C PHE A 45 -15.19 10.38 -17.39
N LEU A 46 -14.31 9.78 -18.19
CA LEU A 46 -14.20 10.05 -19.63
C LEU A 46 -15.32 9.40 -20.46
N ASP A 47 -15.95 8.36 -19.92
CA ASP A 47 -17.08 7.65 -20.55
C ASP A 47 -18.44 8.15 -20.02
N GLU A 48 -18.44 9.19 -19.18
CA GLU A 48 -19.64 9.84 -18.61
C GLU A 48 -20.59 8.85 -17.92
N VAL A 49 -20.05 7.83 -17.22
CA VAL A 49 -20.88 6.86 -16.50
C VAL A 49 -21.76 7.51 -15.43
N GLY A 50 -22.96 6.95 -15.25
CA GLY A 50 -23.91 7.37 -14.23
C GLY A 50 -23.42 7.14 -12.81
N SER A 51 -24.10 7.71 -11.81
CA SER A 51 -23.71 7.62 -10.40
C SER A 51 -23.64 6.19 -9.87
N ASP A 52 -24.59 5.34 -10.25
CA ASP A 52 -24.65 3.94 -9.78
C ASP A 52 -23.47 3.12 -10.33
N ASP A 53 -23.06 3.41 -11.57
CA ASP A 53 -21.87 2.80 -12.18
C ASP A 53 -20.59 3.32 -11.53
N LEU A 54 -20.54 4.61 -11.14
CA LEU A 54 -19.40 5.17 -10.42
C LEU A 54 -19.23 4.55 -9.03
N ASP A 55 -20.31 4.27 -8.31
CA ASP A 55 -20.26 3.57 -7.03
C ASP A 55 -19.68 2.16 -7.18
N GLN A 56 -20.03 1.46 -8.27
CA GLN A 56 -19.46 0.16 -8.60
C GLN A 56 -17.96 0.26 -8.94
N VAL A 57 -17.54 1.30 -9.67
CA VAL A 57 -16.12 1.58 -9.95
C VAL A 57 -15.34 1.80 -8.65
N ILE A 58 -15.88 2.59 -7.73
CA ILE A 58 -15.27 2.85 -6.42
C ILE A 58 -15.13 1.56 -5.60
N PHE A 59 -16.15 0.71 -5.59
CA PHE A 59 -16.11 -0.59 -4.92
C PHE A 59 -15.05 -1.54 -5.52
N ASN A 60 -14.87 -1.50 -6.84
CA ASN A 60 -13.85 -2.30 -7.52
C ASN A 60 -12.44 -1.90 -7.11
N ILE A 61 -12.19 -0.59 -6.92
CA ILE A 61 -10.90 -0.09 -6.40
C ILE A 61 -10.61 -0.67 -5.02
N GLU A 62 -11.57 -0.59 -4.08
CA GLU A 62 -11.39 -1.17 -2.75
C GLU A 62 -11.08 -2.67 -2.81
N THR A 63 -11.85 -3.41 -3.62
CA THR A 63 -11.71 -4.86 -3.77
C THR A 63 -10.34 -5.27 -4.32
N GLU A 64 -9.78 -4.47 -5.23
CA GLU A 64 -8.43 -4.67 -5.75
C GLU A 64 -7.36 -4.41 -4.68
N ARG A 65 -7.49 -3.29 -3.95
CA ARG A 65 -6.46 -2.85 -2.99
C ARG A 65 -6.43 -3.68 -1.71
N ILE A 66 -7.58 -4.14 -1.21
CA ILE A 66 -7.67 -4.76 0.11
C ILE A 66 -6.77 -5.99 0.27
N LYS A 67 -6.55 -6.76 -0.81
CA LYS A 67 -5.68 -7.96 -0.81
C LYS A 67 -4.22 -7.60 -0.53
N GLU A 68 -3.72 -6.55 -1.16
CA GLU A 68 -2.34 -6.08 -0.96
C GLU A 68 -2.17 -5.49 0.45
N ILE A 69 -3.09 -4.62 0.86
CA ILE A 69 -3.04 -3.96 2.18
C ILE A 69 -3.05 -4.99 3.32
N GLN A 70 -3.95 -5.96 3.29
CA GLN A 70 -4.01 -7.02 4.31
C GLN A 70 -2.71 -7.83 4.37
N THR A 71 -2.06 -8.07 3.23
CA THR A 71 -0.80 -8.81 3.17
C THR A 71 0.33 -8.01 3.83
N ILE A 72 0.45 -6.72 3.51
CA ILE A 72 1.48 -5.84 4.10
C ILE A 72 1.25 -5.64 5.59
N GLN A 73 0.01 -5.41 6.04
CA GLN A 73 -0.31 -5.28 7.45
C GLN A 73 0.02 -6.55 8.25
N LYS A 74 -0.22 -7.74 7.68
CA LYS A 74 0.20 -9.02 8.29
C LYS A 74 1.72 -9.11 8.44
N ILE A 75 2.48 -8.59 7.48
CA ILE A 75 3.96 -8.53 7.57
C ILE A 75 4.37 -7.55 8.66
N GLN A 76 3.78 -6.36 8.72
CA GLN A 76 4.09 -5.32 9.72
C GLN A 76 3.71 -5.70 11.16
N ALA A 77 2.70 -6.54 11.36
CA ALA A 77 2.26 -6.97 12.68
C ALA A 77 3.21 -7.97 13.38
N ARG A 78 4.19 -8.55 12.66
CA ARG A 78 5.08 -9.60 13.18
C ARG A 78 6.29 -9.07 13.96
N PRO A 79 7.07 -8.08 13.47
CA PRO A 79 8.28 -7.62 14.15
C PRO A 79 8.05 -7.07 15.57
N PRO A 80 7.02 -6.23 15.84
CA PRO A 80 6.74 -5.77 17.20
C PRO A 80 6.44 -6.91 18.16
N LYS A 81 5.69 -7.94 17.73
CA LYS A 81 5.35 -9.10 18.57
C LYS A 81 6.57 -9.94 18.94
N ILE A 82 7.57 -10.01 18.06
CA ILE A 82 8.82 -10.74 18.30
C ILE A 82 9.75 -9.93 19.22
N LEU A 83 9.81 -8.61 19.02
CA LEU A 83 10.63 -7.70 19.83
C LEU A 83 10.05 -7.51 21.26
N LEU A 84 8.73 -7.41 21.38
CA LEU A 84 8.00 -7.23 22.64
C LEU A 84 7.78 -8.55 23.40
N ARG A 85 8.22 -9.69 22.85
CA ARG A 85 8.32 -10.94 23.60
C ARG A 85 9.41 -10.74 24.65
N ASP A 86 9.04 -10.77 25.93
CA ASP A 86 9.91 -10.40 27.06
C ASP A 86 10.93 -11.50 27.39
N THR A 87 11.68 -11.92 26.37
CA THR A 87 12.79 -12.86 26.46
C THR A 87 14.06 -12.05 26.52
N TRP A 88 14.86 -12.20 27.57
CA TRP A 88 16.09 -11.41 27.77
C TRP A 88 17.06 -11.44 26.57
N TRP A 89 17.14 -12.56 25.84
CA TRP A 89 17.98 -12.71 24.65
C TRP A 89 17.57 -11.80 23.48
N THR A 90 16.29 -11.39 23.34
CA THR A 90 15.85 -10.51 22.24
C THR A 90 16.39 -9.10 22.42
N LYS A 91 16.44 -8.60 23.66
CA LYS A 91 17.05 -7.30 24.02
C LYS A 91 18.56 -7.30 23.75
N VAL A 92 19.23 -8.41 24.01
CA VAL A 92 20.67 -8.58 23.72
C VAL A 92 20.93 -8.61 22.22
N LEU A 93 20.19 -9.42 21.46
CA LEU A 93 20.30 -9.50 20.00
C LEU A 93 20.06 -8.13 19.34
N PHE A 94 19.02 -7.40 19.77
CA PHE A 94 18.68 -6.10 19.22
C PHE A 94 19.77 -5.04 19.46
N ARG A 95 20.41 -5.06 20.64
CA ARG A 95 21.56 -4.19 20.95
C ARG A 95 22.76 -4.50 20.07
N ILE A 96 23.02 -5.78 19.79
CA ILE A 96 24.11 -6.21 18.90
C ILE A 96 23.84 -5.74 17.46
N ILE A 97 22.62 -5.93 16.95
CA ILE A 97 22.23 -5.49 15.60
C ILE A 97 22.40 -3.97 15.45
N LEU A 98 21.91 -3.19 16.42
CA LEU A 98 22.05 -1.72 16.40
C LEU A 98 23.51 -1.26 16.46
N ALA A 99 24.34 -1.93 17.29
CA ALA A 99 25.76 -1.61 17.39
C ALA A 99 26.52 -1.93 16.08
N LEU A 100 26.18 -3.04 15.43
CA LEU A 100 26.78 -3.44 14.15
C LEU A 100 26.30 -2.57 12.97
N GLY A 101 25.11 -2.00 13.04
CA GLY A 101 24.52 -1.15 12.00
C GLY A 101 24.84 0.34 12.09
N ARG A 102 25.38 0.84 13.21
CA ARG A 102 25.77 2.26 13.35
C ARG A 102 26.92 2.61 12.38
N GLY A 103 26.64 3.55 11.47
CA GLY A 103 27.65 4.11 10.55
C GLY A 103 27.93 3.30 9.30
N ARG A 104 27.16 2.23 9.02
CA ARG A 104 27.28 1.43 7.79
C ARG A 104 26.09 1.67 6.88
N SER A 105 26.34 2.03 5.62
CA SER A 105 25.32 2.01 4.57
C SER A 105 24.94 0.57 4.30
N ILE A 106 23.78 0.15 4.78
CA ILE A 106 23.23 -1.16 4.44
C ILE A 106 22.61 -0.99 3.05
N ILE A 107 23.21 -1.61 2.04
CA ILE A 107 22.59 -1.74 0.72
C ILE A 107 21.38 -2.67 0.93
N ALA A 108 20.18 -2.10 0.94
CA ALA A 108 18.96 -2.87 1.10
C ALA A 108 18.82 -3.81 -0.12
N PRO A 109 18.84 -5.15 0.07
CA PRO A 109 18.65 -6.08 -1.03
C PRO A 109 17.28 -5.86 -1.67
N SER A 110 17.22 -5.79 -3.00
CA SER A 110 15.96 -5.60 -3.74
C SER A 110 15.09 -6.85 -3.78
N ASP A 111 15.61 -7.99 -3.31
CA ASP A 111 14.97 -9.29 -3.28
C ASP A 111 14.41 -9.64 -1.88
N GLY A 112 13.44 -10.54 -1.85
CA GLY A 112 12.84 -11.04 -0.60
C GLY A 112 11.89 -10.04 0.10
N VAL A 113 11.94 -9.99 1.44
CA VAL A 113 11.00 -9.21 2.27
C VAL A 113 11.25 -7.70 2.13
N PHE A 114 12.50 -7.26 1.99
CA PHE A 114 12.83 -5.84 1.78
C PHE A 114 12.32 -5.32 0.43
N GLY A 115 12.47 -6.11 -0.64
CA GLY A 115 11.88 -5.79 -1.95
C GLY A 115 10.35 -5.69 -1.91
N LYS A 116 9.68 -6.64 -1.25
CA LYS A 116 8.21 -6.62 -1.06
C LYS A 116 7.72 -5.43 -0.23
N ILE A 117 8.55 -4.96 0.70
CA ILE A 117 8.28 -3.75 1.47
C ILE A 117 8.47 -2.54 0.53
N ALA A 118 9.62 -2.38 -0.09
CA ALA A 118 9.91 -1.21 -0.93
C ALA A 118 8.96 -1.04 -2.12
N TRP A 119 8.53 -2.14 -2.76
CA TRP A 119 7.83 -2.10 -4.05
C TRP A 119 6.40 -2.65 -4.02
N GLY A 120 5.91 -3.10 -2.86
CA GLY A 120 4.62 -3.75 -2.72
C GLY A 120 4.64 -5.25 -3.04
N VAL A 121 3.49 -5.90 -2.89
CA VAL A 121 3.31 -7.35 -3.07
C VAL A 121 2.40 -7.71 -4.24
N SER A 122 1.74 -6.73 -4.84
CA SER A 122 1.05 -6.87 -6.11
C SER A 122 1.74 -6.05 -7.19
N GLU A 123 1.33 -6.27 -8.43
CA GLU A 123 1.71 -5.39 -9.53
C GLU A 123 0.75 -4.21 -9.57
N VAL A 124 1.28 -2.98 -9.51
CA VAL A 124 0.51 -1.75 -9.73
C VAL A 124 1.25 -0.97 -10.80
N LYS A 125 0.61 -0.84 -11.95
CA LYS A 125 1.12 -0.08 -13.10
C LYS A 125 0.08 0.94 -13.50
N TRP A 126 0.54 2.14 -13.81
CA TRP A 126 -0.29 3.12 -14.49
C TRP A 126 -0.66 2.60 -15.88
N SER A 127 -1.96 2.53 -16.20
CA SER A 127 -2.43 2.02 -17.48
C SER A 127 -2.41 3.05 -18.61
N GLY A 128 -2.21 4.33 -18.29
CA GLY A 128 -2.36 5.40 -19.26
C GLY A 128 -3.82 5.75 -19.52
N VAL A 129 -4.04 6.94 -20.10
CA VAL A 129 -5.30 7.31 -20.76
C VAL A 129 -4.99 7.36 -22.25
N ASN A 130 -5.22 6.25 -22.96
CA ASN A 130 -5.16 6.25 -24.41
C ASN A 130 -6.53 6.70 -24.95
N LYS A 131 -6.82 7.99 -24.86
CA LYS A 131 -7.79 8.62 -25.75
C LYS A 131 -6.93 9.41 -26.73
N GLU A 132 -6.85 8.93 -27.98
CA GLU A 132 -6.36 9.78 -29.07
C GLU A 132 -7.14 11.08 -28.94
N ILE A 133 -6.44 12.19 -28.66
CA ILE A 133 -7.04 13.50 -28.69
C ILE A 133 -7.27 13.75 -30.19
N GLU A 134 -8.42 13.32 -30.70
CA GLU A 134 -8.92 13.76 -32.00
C GLU A 134 -9.12 15.27 -31.89
N THR A 135 -8.09 15.99 -32.29
CA THR A 135 -8.16 17.42 -32.56
C THR A 135 -9.17 17.61 -33.69
N SER A 136 -10.40 17.99 -33.33
CA SER A 136 -11.36 18.61 -34.23
C SER A 136 -11.06 20.09 -34.39
#